data_AF-A0A841FLC0-F1
#
_entry.id   AF-A0A841FLC0-F1
#
_cell.length_a   1.000
_cell.length_b   1.000
_cell.length_c   1.000
_cell.angle_alpha   90.00
_cell.angle_beta   90.00
_cell.angle_gamma   90.00
#
_symmetry.space_group_name_H-M   'P 1'
#
loop_
_entity.id
_entity.type
_entity.pdbx_description
1 polymer ?
#
loop_
_entity_poly.entity_id
_entity_poly.type
_entity_poly.pdbx_seq_one_letter_code
_entity_poly.pdbx_strand_id
1 'polypeptide(L)'
;MAKKASQRKSTGTLMRKALRYLRKNDGRKVKRAKDPNRMSPEALRHTMEGNRTKTDDYKKRTGGHYRPGGKDFPGRRTDPPTKTHPSGAYEARTEFLVHDPGPPPTDTWKVKAGNGGKSTFFPDDWTPGKIDNAISDAFKNGTKNADGSWSGTGPDGLPIVGFWDTASGAIKHGYPSI
;
A
#
# COMPACT_ATOMS: atom_id res chain seq x y z
N MET A 1 -6.13 21.14 32.03
CA MET A 1 -5.72 19.71 31.92
C MET A 1 -6.06 19.19 30.53
N ALA A 2 -5.07 18.72 29.76
CA ALA A 2 -5.23 18.36 28.36
C ALA A 2 -5.75 16.91 28.17
N LYS A 3 -6.80 16.74 27.35
CA LYS A 3 -7.39 15.43 26.99
C LYS A 3 -6.44 14.62 26.08
N LYS A 4 -5.60 13.75 26.66
CA LYS A 4 -4.87 12.68 25.95
C LYS A 4 -5.56 11.33 26.17
N ALA A 5 -6.70 11.08 25.52
CA ALA A 5 -7.37 9.76 25.60
C ALA A 5 -8.07 9.25 24.32
N SER A 6 -8.10 10.01 23.22
CA SER A 6 -8.91 9.64 22.03
C SER A 6 -8.16 8.86 20.93
N GLN A 7 -6.86 9.13 20.69
CA GLN A 7 -6.12 8.56 19.55
C GLN A 7 -5.74 7.07 19.70
N ARG A 8 -5.62 6.52 20.92
CA ARG A 8 -5.20 5.11 21.09
C ARG A 8 -6.29 4.08 20.74
N LYS A 9 -7.59 4.43 20.89
CA LYS A 9 -8.71 3.52 20.56
C LYS A 9 -9.09 3.52 19.07
N SER A 10 -8.92 4.65 18.37
CA SER A 10 -9.24 4.76 16.93
C SER A 10 -8.22 4.03 16.05
N THR A 11 -6.93 4.06 16.40
CA THR A 11 -5.84 3.47 15.60
C THR A 11 -5.85 1.95 15.54
N GLY A 12 -6.15 1.26 16.64
CA GLY A 12 -6.40 -0.21 16.63
C GLY A 12 -7.63 -0.62 15.84
N THR A 13 -8.55 0.31 15.59
CA THR A 13 -9.77 0.08 14.82
C THR A 13 -9.49 0.15 13.31
N LEU A 14 -8.62 1.06 12.85
CA LEU A 14 -8.25 1.18 11.44
C LEU A 14 -7.43 -0.01 10.94
N MET A 15 -6.44 -0.49 11.70
CA MET A 15 -5.70 -1.72 11.34
C MET A 15 -6.64 -2.93 11.21
N ARG A 16 -7.56 -3.12 12.16
CA ARG A 16 -8.57 -4.19 12.08
C ARG A 16 -9.50 -4.01 10.88
N LYS A 17 -9.90 -2.77 10.54
CA LYS A 17 -10.68 -2.48 9.33
C LYS A 17 -9.90 -2.80 8.06
N ALA A 18 -8.61 -2.47 8.00
CA ALA A 18 -7.70 -2.80 6.90
C ALA A 18 -7.61 -4.31 6.66
N LEU A 19 -7.26 -5.08 7.70
CA LEU A 19 -7.16 -6.54 7.60
C LEU A 19 -8.49 -7.19 7.21
N ARG A 20 -9.62 -6.73 7.77
CA ARG A 20 -10.95 -7.22 7.36
C ARG A 20 -11.29 -6.87 5.91
N TYR A 21 -10.93 -5.68 5.45
CA TYR A 21 -11.17 -5.25 4.07
C TYR A 21 -10.38 -6.10 3.08
N LEU A 22 -9.10 -6.35 3.35
CA LEU A 22 -8.26 -7.20 2.52
C LEU A 22 -8.78 -8.63 2.49
N ARG A 23 -9.05 -9.24 3.65
CA ARG A 23 -9.64 -10.60 3.73
C ARG A 23 -10.96 -10.72 2.96
N LYS A 24 -11.82 -9.70 3.06
CA LYS A 24 -13.10 -9.66 2.31
C LYS A 24 -12.87 -9.60 0.80
N ASN A 25 -11.81 -8.94 0.34
CA ASN A 25 -11.49 -8.84 -1.07
C ASN A 25 -10.74 -10.07 -1.61
N ASP A 26 -10.01 -10.82 -0.79
CA ASP A 26 -9.43 -12.11 -1.16
C ASP A 26 -10.52 -13.06 -1.72
N GLY A 27 -11.69 -13.11 -1.07
CA GLY A 27 -12.86 -13.87 -1.53
C GLY A 27 -13.62 -13.27 -2.72
N ARG A 28 -13.13 -12.19 -3.34
CA ARG A 28 -13.82 -11.47 -4.44
C ARG A 28 -13.04 -11.48 -5.76
N LYS A 29 -12.08 -12.39 -5.92
CA LYS A 29 -11.23 -12.49 -7.12
C LYS A 29 -12.02 -12.43 -8.43
N VAL A 30 -13.04 -13.28 -8.58
CA VAL A 30 -13.90 -13.33 -9.78
C VAL A 30 -14.64 -12.00 -10.01
N LYS A 31 -15.17 -11.39 -8.95
CA LYS A 31 -15.89 -10.11 -9.06
C LYS A 31 -14.93 -8.98 -9.49
N ARG A 32 -13.73 -8.93 -8.92
CA ARG A 32 -12.74 -7.88 -9.22
C ARG A 32 -12.14 -8.05 -10.61
N ALA A 33 -11.95 -9.29 -11.07
CA ALA A 33 -11.45 -9.58 -12.42
C ALA A 33 -12.38 -9.09 -13.55
N LYS A 34 -13.68 -8.86 -13.26
CA LYS A 34 -14.65 -8.31 -14.22
C LYS A 34 -14.62 -6.79 -14.34
N ASP A 35 -13.88 -6.09 -13.47
CA ASP A 35 -13.80 -4.63 -13.48
C ASP A 35 -12.35 -4.19 -13.72
N PRO A 36 -11.99 -3.72 -14.93
CA PRO A 36 -10.61 -3.33 -15.26
C PRO A 36 -10.13 -2.14 -14.42
N ASN A 37 -11.03 -1.36 -13.82
CA ASN A 37 -10.68 -0.24 -12.95
C ASN A 37 -10.43 -0.67 -11.49
N ARG A 38 -10.38 -1.98 -11.21
CA ARG A 38 -10.11 -2.51 -9.87
C ARG A 38 -8.85 -3.36 -9.90
N MET A 39 -7.98 -3.14 -8.93
CA MET A 39 -6.88 -4.06 -8.65
C MET A 39 -7.41 -5.46 -8.36
N SER A 40 -6.67 -6.52 -8.73
CA SER A 40 -6.93 -7.86 -8.18
C SER A 40 -6.76 -7.86 -6.65
N PRO A 41 -7.27 -8.87 -5.93
CA PRO A 41 -7.00 -8.99 -4.49
C PRO A 41 -5.51 -9.01 -4.14
N GLU A 42 -4.70 -9.68 -4.96
CA GLU A 42 -3.26 -9.77 -4.81
C GLU A 42 -2.59 -8.41 -5.01
N ALA A 43 -2.96 -7.68 -6.07
CA ALA A 43 -2.49 -6.32 -6.33
C ALA A 43 -2.88 -5.33 -5.22
N LEU A 44 -4.13 -5.41 -4.74
CA LEU A 44 -4.61 -4.58 -3.63
C LEU A 44 -3.80 -4.84 -2.34
N ARG A 45 -3.53 -6.11 -2.03
CA ARG A 45 -2.70 -6.49 -0.89
C ARG A 45 -1.26 -6.02 -1.06
N HIS A 46 -0.70 -6.19 -2.25
CA HIS A 46 0.63 -5.69 -2.59
C HIS A 46 0.73 -4.16 -2.37
N THR A 47 -0.24 -3.40 -2.88
CA THR A 47 -0.30 -1.95 -2.66
C THR A 47 -0.36 -1.59 -1.18
N MET A 48 -1.24 -2.22 -0.40
CA MET A 48 -1.44 -1.84 1.00
C MET A 48 -0.36 -2.37 1.94
N GLU A 49 -0.09 -3.67 1.92
CA GLU A 49 0.80 -4.35 2.89
C GLU A 49 2.24 -4.52 2.37
N GLY A 50 2.43 -4.41 1.04
CA GLY A 50 3.63 -4.89 0.37
C GLY A 50 3.69 -6.41 0.34
N ASN A 51 4.63 -6.96 -0.44
CA ASN A 51 4.79 -8.41 -0.54
C ASN A 51 5.12 -9.04 0.83
N ARG A 52 4.25 -9.94 1.30
CA ARG A 52 4.51 -10.85 2.44
C ARG A 52 4.88 -12.20 1.86
N THR A 53 6.13 -12.63 1.96
CA THR A 53 6.50 -13.93 1.39
C THR A 53 7.17 -14.81 2.44
N LYS A 54 6.61 -16.03 2.56
CA LYS A 54 7.24 -17.17 3.24
C LYS A 54 8.09 -18.04 2.28
N THR A 55 8.13 -17.72 0.99
CA THR A 55 8.89 -18.45 -0.02
C THR A 55 9.47 -17.48 -1.04
N ASP A 56 10.78 -17.58 -1.30
CA ASP A 56 11.67 -17.07 -2.38
C ASP A 56 11.52 -15.65 -2.99
N ASP A 57 10.37 -14.99 -2.86
CA ASP A 57 10.12 -13.60 -3.25
C ASP A 57 10.65 -12.58 -2.21
N TYR A 58 11.42 -13.06 -1.21
CA TYR A 58 12.15 -12.24 -0.24
C TYR A 58 13.01 -11.13 -0.88
N LYS A 59 13.33 -11.28 -2.16
CA LYS A 59 14.15 -10.35 -2.93
C LYS A 59 13.43 -9.06 -3.32
N LYS A 60 12.10 -9.06 -3.52
CA LYS A 60 11.45 -7.89 -4.13
C LYS A 60 11.14 -6.77 -3.17
N ARG A 61 10.75 -7.07 -1.91
CA ARG A 61 10.46 -6.06 -0.85
C ARG A 61 9.83 -4.79 -1.44
N THR A 62 8.70 -4.95 -2.13
CA THR A 62 8.01 -3.91 -2.90
C THR A 62 6.56 -3.74 -2.42
N GLY A 63 5.92 -2.65 -2.84
CA GLY A 63 4.61 -2.22 -2.36
C GLY A 63 4.69 -1.64 -0.95
N GLY A 64 3.57 -1.69 -0.22
CA GLY A 64 3.48 -1.18 1.15
C GLY A 64 3.36 0.34 1.19
N HIS A 65 2.18 0.84 0.85
CA HIS A 65 1.87 2.26 0.73
C HIS A 65 0.77 2.70 1.70
N TYR A 66 0.47 1.91 2.73
CA TYR A 66 -0.56 2.25 3.70
C TYR A 66 -0.18 1.83 5.13
N ARG A 67 -0.31 2.77 6.07
CA ARG A 67 -0.13 2.55 7.51
C ARG A 67 -1.42 2.90 8.25
N PRO A 68 -2.34 1.92 8.49
CA PRO A 68 -3.64 2.19 9.10
C PRO A 68 -3.53 2.86 10.47
N GLY A 69 -3.92 4.14 10.56
CA GLY A 69 -3.76 4.96 11.76
C GLY A 69 -2.30 5.14 12.18
N GLY A 70 -1.37 5.16 11.23
CA GLY A 70 0.07 5.34 11.44
C GLY A 70 0.76 4.10 11.99
N LYS A 71 0.14 2.93 11.85
CA LYS A 71 0.69 1.65 12.30
C LYS A 71 1.17 0.80 11.14
N ASP A 72 2.34 0.23 11.32
CA ASP A 72 2.92 -0.75 10.41
C ASP A 72 2.15 -2.07 10.44
N PHE A 73 1.95 -2.67 9.26
CA PHE A 73 1.51 -4.05 9.17
C PHE A 73 2.58 -4.98 9.78
N PRO A 74 2.20 -6.17 10.30
CA PRO A 74 3.16 -7.14 10.82
C PRO A 74 4.30 -7.44 9.83
N GLY A 75 5.54 -7.42 10.31
CA GLY A 75 6.73 -7.60 9.48
C GLY A 75 7.12 -6.36 8.66
N ARG A 76 6.62 -5.18 9.03
CA ARG A 76 7.06 -3.87 8.53
C ARG A 76 7.53 -3.01 9.69
N ARG A 77 8.49 -2.15 9.42
CA ARG A 77 8.82 -1.01 10.25
C ARG A 77 9.14 0.17 9.34
N THR A 78 8.57 1.33 9.67
CA THR A 78 8.73 2.54 8.89
C THR A 78 9.25 3.64 9.79
N ASP A 79 10.30 4.31 9.31
CA ASP A 79 10.90 5.46 9.99
C ASP A 79 9.95 6.67 9.97
N PRO A 80 10.23 7.73 10.75
CA PRO A 80 9.50 8.98 10.62
C PRO A 80 9.49 9.52 9.17
N PRO A 81 8.43 10.24 8.77
CA PRO A 81 8.35 10.86 7.46
C PRO A 81 9.55 11.76 7.14
N THR A 82 10.07 11.64 5.91
CA THR A 82 11.12 12.51 5.35
C THR A 82 10.56 13.58 4.42
N LYS A 83 9.32 13.41 3.94
CA LYS A 83 8.61 14.34 3.06
C LYS A 83 7.10 14.19 3.28
N THR A 84 6.35 15.28 3.21
CA THR A 84 4.89 15.29 3.41
C THR A 84 4.20 16.06 2.30
N HIS A 85 2.93 15.72 2.06
CA HIS A 85 2.04 16.39 1.12
C HIS A 85 0.80 16.94 1.86
N PRO A 86 0.19 18.07 1.43
CA PRO A 86 -0.98 18.65 2.08
C PRO A 86 -2.18 17.71 2.28
N SER A 87 -2.32 16.68 1.43
CA SER A 87 -3.35 15.63 1.60
C SER A 87 -3.12 14.70 2.81
N GLY A 88 -1.96 14.80 3.46
CA GLY A 88 -1.52 13.89 4.53
C GLY A 88 -0.69 12.69 4.04
N ALA A 89 -0.44 12.57 2.74
CA ALA A 89 0.49 11.57 2.20
C ALA A 89 1.94 11.92 2.56
N TYR A 90 2.81 10.91 2.66
CA TYR A 90 4.20 11.12 3.08
C TYR A 90 5.17 10.08 2.53
N GLU A 91 6.46 10.43 2.43
CA GLU A 91 7.55 9.51 2.12
C GLU A 91 8.25 9.11 3.43
N ALA A 92 8.59 7.83 3.56
CA ALA A 92 9.43 7.35 4.66
C ALA A 92 10.26 6.12 4.24
N ARG A 93 11.41 5.94 4.89
CA ARG A 93 12.19 4.70 4.78
C ARG A 93 11.42 3.56 5.41
N THR A 94 11.42 2.40 4.75
CA THR A 94 10.66 1.22 5.18
C THR A 94 11.49 -0.05 5.07
N GLU A 95 11.35 -0.90 6.07
CA GLU A 95 12.04 -2.17 6.17
C GLU A 95 11.03 -3.31 6.34
N PHE A 96 11.39 -4.46 5.79
CA PHE A 96 10.60 -5.67 5.75
C PHE A 96 11.32 -6.73 6.56
N LEU A 97 10.60 -7.43 7.44
CA LEU A 97 11.15 -8.58 8.15
C LEU A 97 11.34 -9.73 7.16
N VAL A 98 12.56 -10.25 7.11
CA VAL A 98 12.99 -11.34 6.23
C VAL A 98 13.40 -12.53 7.08
N HIS A 99 12.67 -13.64 6.95
CA HIS A 99 13.04 -14.91 7.57
C HIS A 99 14.02 -15.65 6.66
N ASP A 100 15.22 -15.90 7.18
CA ASP A 100 16.20 -16.79 6.59
C ASP A 100 16.04 -18.18 7.20
N PRO A 101 15.66 -19.21 6.41
CA PRO A 101 15.42 -20.56 6.91
C PRO A 101 16.71 -21.38 7.12
N GLY A 102 17.90 -20.80 6.96
CA GLY A 102 19.17 -21.50 7.21
C GLY A 102 19.29 -22.04 8.65
N PRO A 103 20.28 -22.90 8.96
CA PRO A 103 20.52 -23.36 10.32
C PRO A 103 21.56 -22.49 11.06
N PRO A 104 21.21 -21.75 12.13
CA PRO A 104 19.88 -21.57 12.73
C PRO A 104 19.03 -20.52 11.98
N PRO A 105 17.70 -20.62 12.03
CA PRO A 105 16.84 -19.69 11.32
C PRO A 105 16.94 -18.30 11.95
N THR A 106 16.98 -17.26 11.12
CA THR A 106 17.10 -15.88 11.60
C THR A 106 16.09 -14.95 10.95
N ASP A 107 15.59 -14.00 11.72
CA ASP A 107 14.78 -12.90 11.22
C ASP A 107 15.63 -11.63 11.12
N THR A 108 15.70 -11.05 9.92
CA THR A 108 16.47 -9.84 9.66
C THR A 108 15.61 -8.76 9.04
N TRP A 109 15.76 -7.52 9.50
CA TRP A 109 15.11 -6.38 8.87
C TRP A 109 15.91 -5.96 7.65
N LYS A 110 15.28 -5.97 6.48
CA LYS A 110 15.91 -5.54 5.22
C LYS A 110 15.17 -4.36 4.62
N VAL A 111 15.93 -3.38 4.17
CA VAL A 111 15.43 -2.19 3.48
C VAL A 111 14.65 -2.58 2.22
N LYS A 112 13.55 -1.85 1.98
CA LYS A 112 12.74 -1.95 0.76
C LYS A 112 13.66 -1.91 -0.47
N ALA A 113 13.46 -2.82 -1.44
CA ALA A 113 14.44 -2.99 -2.51
C ALA A 113 14.40 -1.83 -3.54
N GLY A 114 13.22 -1.27 -3.77
CA GLY A 114 13.02 -0.15 -4.70
C GLY A 114 13.02 1.22 -4.04
N ASN A 115 13.30 2.26 -4.85
CA ASN A 115 13.28 3.68 -4.47
C ASN A 115 14.20 4.03 -3.29
N GLY A 116 15.44 3.53 -3.30
CA GLY A 116 16.43 3.82 -2.27
C GLY A 116 16.00 3.44 -0.85
N GLY A 117 15.14 2.42 -0.71
CA GLY A 117 14.61 2.00 0.59
C GLY A 117 13.34 2.71 1.07
N LYS A 118 12.79 3.60 0.24
CA LYS A 118 11.66 4.44 0.61
C LYS A 118 10.35 3.97 0.01
N SER A 119 9.28 4.29 0.72
CA SER A 119 7.91 4.17 0.23
C SER A 119 7.18 5.49 0.43
N THR A 120 6.25 5.79 -0.47
CA THR A 120 5.26 6.84 -0.27
C THR A 120 3.98 6.21 0.26
N PHE A 121 3.33 6.89 1.19
CA PHE A 121 2.19 6.39 1.94
C PHE A 121 0.97 7.26 1.70
N PHE A 122 -0.17 6.61 1.52
CA PHE A 122 -1.47 7.27 1.64
C PHE A 122 -1.67 7.80 3.07
N PRO A 123 -2.54 8.80 3.27
CA PRO A 123 -2.77 9.36 4.60
C PRO A 123 -3.19 8.29 5.61
N ASP A 124 -2.60 8.37 6.80
CA ASP A 124 -2.76 7.35 7.85
C ASP A 124 -4.21 7.19 8.33
N ASP A 125 -5.03 8.25 8.21
CA ASP A 125 -6.43 8.27 8.63
C ASP A 125 -7.39 7.74 7.56
N TRP A 126 -6.93 7.50 6.33
CA TRP A 126 -7.77 6.95 5.26
C TRP A 126 -8.14 5.50 5.56
N THR A 127 -9.37 5.12 5.21
CA THR A 127 -9.77 3.71 5.25
C THR A 127 -9.18 2.95 4.06
N PRO A 128 -9.00 1.61 4.16
CA PRO A 128 -8.58 0.80 3.00
C PRO A 128 -9.51 0.95 1.79
N GLY A 129 -10.82 1.12 2.03
CA GLY A 129 -11.78 1.36 0.95
C GLY A 129 -11.61 2.72 0.28
N LYS A 130 -11.27 3.77 1.06
CA LYS A 130 -10.95 5.09 0.50
C LYS A 130 -9.72 5.02 -0.41
N ILE A 131 -8.67 4.29 0.00
CA ILE A 131 -7.47 4.10 -0.83
C ILE A 131 -7.77 3.31 -2.11
N ASP A 132 -8.46 2.17 -2.00
CA ASP A 132 -8.84 1.34 -3.18
C ASP A 132 -9.67 2.17 -4.18
N ASN A 133 -10.65 2.94 -3.69
CA ASN A 133 -11.46 3.82 -4.55
C ASN A 133 -10.65 4.99 -5.13
N ALA A 134 -9.79 5.65 -4.35
CA ALA A 134 -8.96 6.75 -4.84
C ALA A 134 -8.03 6.29 -5.98
N ILE A 135 -7.45 5.08 -5.87
CA ILE A 135 -6.65 4.48 -6.94
C ILE A 135 -7.53 4.19 -8.17
N SER A 136 -8.69 3.57 -7.99
CA SER A 136 -9.64 3.31 -9.09
C SER A 136 -10.06 4.58 -9.82
N ASP A 137 -10.41 5.64 -9.08
CA ASP A 137 -10.89 6.89 -9.65
C ASP A 137 -9.75 7.64 -10.36
N ALA A 138 -8.55 7.68 -9.76
CA ALA A 138 -7.37 8.27 -10.40
C ALA A 138 -6.95 7.50 -11.66
N PHE A 139 -7.02 6.17 -11.67
CA PHE A 139 -6.73 5.35 -12.84
C PHE A 139 -7.76 5.55 -13.96
N LYS A 140 -9.04 5.60 -13.59
CA LYS A 140 -10.15 5.77 -14.53
C LYS A 140 -10.06 7.11 -15.26
N ASN A 141 -9.78 8.19 -14.52
CA ASN A 141 -9.78 9.56 -15.03
C ASN A 141 -8.39 10.07 -15.44
N GLY A 142 -7.35 9.27 -15.22
CA GLY A 142 -5.96 9.63 -15.45
C GLY A 142 -5.44 9.26 -16.84
N THR A 143 -4.15 9.53 -17.04
CA THR A 143 -3.42 9.22 -18.27
C THR A 143 -2.79 7.83 -18.16
N LYS A 144 -3.02 6.99 -19.18
CA LYS A 144 -2.41 5.67 -19.31
C LYS A 144 -1.37 5.72 -20.42
N ASN A 145 -0.15 5.31 -20.11
CA ASN A 145 0.97 5.32 -21.06
C ASN A 145 1.14 3.92 -21.69
N ALA A 146 1.71 3.89 -22.90
CA ALA A 146 1.94 2.65 -23.64
C ALA A 146 2.95 1.71 -22.97
N ASP A 147 3.82 2.24 -22.10
CA ASP A 147 4.79 1.47 -21.30
C ASP A 147 4.16 0.74 -20.10
N GLY A 148 2.83 0.82 -19.94
CA GLY A 148 2.10 0.20 -18.84
C GLY A 148 2.13 1.02 -17.54
N SER A 149 2.66 2.25 -17.56
CA SER A 149 2.50 3.19 -16.45
C SER A 149 1.20 3.99 -16.59
N TRP A 150 0.73 4.56 -15.47
CA TRP A 150 -0.37 5.51 -15.46
C TRP A 150 -0.19 6.55 -14.37
N SER A 151 -0.82 7.71 -14.55
CA SER A 151 -0.85 8.79 -13.58
C SER A 151 -2.25 9.41 -13.51
N GLY A 152 -2.63 9.88 -12.33
CA GLY A 152 -3.91 10.54 -12.10
C GLY A 152 -3.89 11.34 -10.79
N THR A 153 -5.01 11.99 -10.50
CA THR A 153 -5.18 12.80 -9.28
C THR A 153 -6.29 12.19 -8.44
N GLY A 154 -5.98 11.91 -7.18
CA GLY A 154 -6.92 11.45 -6.17
C GLY A 154 -7.53 12.60 -5.36
N PRO A 155 -8.23 12.27 -4.26
CA PRO A 155 -8.77 13.26 -3.33
C PRO A 155 -7.70 14.25 -2.82
N ASP A 156 -8.12 15.48 -2.55
CA ASP A 156 -7.28 16.53 -1.97
C ASP A 156 -6.03 16.86 -2.82
N GLY A 157 -6.15 16.69 -4.15
CA GLY A 157 -5.08 16.95 -5.11
C GLY A 157 -3.93 15.95 -5.05
N LEU A 158 -4.11 14.80 -4.39
CA LEU A 158 -3.04 13.81 -4.22
C LEU A 158 -2.63 13.21 -5.57
N PRO A 159 -1.39 13.41 -6.05
CA PRO A 159 -0.90 12.71 -7.23
C PRO A 159 -0.78 11.21 -6.94
N ILE A 160 -1.40 10.38 -7.79
CA ILE A 160 -1.35 8.92 -7.72
C ILE A 160 -0.81 8.41 -9.04
N VAL A 161 0.19 7.54 -8.98
CA VAL A 161 0.78 6.87 -10.14
C VAL A 161 0.76 5.37 -9.93
N GLY A 162 0.98 4.62 -11.00
CA GLY A 162 1.03 3.18 -10.88
C GLY A 162 1.33 2.47 -12.18
N PHE A 163 1.06 1.17 -12.15
CA PHE A 163 1.21 0.29 -13.30
C PHE A 163 -0.11 -0.42 -13.60
N TRP A 164 -0.33 -0.69 -14.87
CA TRP A 164 -1.49 -1.42 -15.36
C TRP A 164 -1.06 -2.49 -16.36
N ASP A 165 -1.95 -3.43 -16.61
CA ASP A 165 -1.75 -4.48 -17.59
C ASP A 165 -2.25 -4.02 -18.95
N THR A 166 -1.35 -3.82 -19.92
CA THR A 166 -1.73 -3.33 -21.26
C THR A 166 -2.56 -4.34 -22.06
N ALA A 167 -2.49 -5.63 -21.73
CA ALA A 167 -3.25 -6.67 -22.41
C ALA A 167 -4.67 -6.83 -21.84
N SER A 168 -4.82 -6.78 -20.51
CA SER A 168 -6.11 -6.98 -19.83
C SER A 168 -6.79 -5.68 -19.37
N GLY A 169 -6.10 -4.55 -19.41
CA GLY A 169 -6.60 -3.27 -18.91
C GLY A 169 -6.61 -3.12 -17.38
N ALA A 170 -6.21 -4.16 -16.64
CA ALA A 170 -6.34 -4.21 -15.19
C ALA A 170 -5.26 -3.42 -14.44
N ILE A 171 -5.63 -2.78 -13.33
CA ILE A 171 -4.67 -2.10 -12.44
C ILE A 171 -3.76 -3.15 -11.76
N LYS A 172 -2.44 -2.98 -11.89
CA LYS A 172 -1.43 -3.82 -11.20
C LYS A 172 -0.99 -3.24 -9.86
N HIS A 173 -0.91 -1.91 -9.78
CA HIS A 173 -0.42 -1.20 -8.60
C HIS A 173 -0.81 0.28 -8.65
N GLY A 174 -0.93 0.94 -7.50
CA GLY A 174 -1.13 2.38 -7.40
C GLY A 174 -0.58 2.94 -6.08
N TYR A 175 0.07 4.09 -6.12
CA TYR A 175 0.70 4.70 -4.94
C TYR A 175 0.84 6.23 -5.09
N PRO A 176 0.96 6.97 -3.99
CA PRO A 176 1.19 8.41 -4.05
C PRO A 176 2.53 8.76 -4.69
N SER A 177 2.59 9.81 -5.50
CA SER A 177 3.83 10.31 -6.10
C SER A 177 4.12 11.73 -5.62
N ILE A 178 4.75 11.85 -4.44
CA ILE A 178 4.90 13.14 -3.75
C ILE A 178 6.31 13.66 -3.67
#